data_AF-A0A351TS54-F1
#
_entry.id   AF-A0A351TS54-F1
#
_cell.length_a   1.000
_cell.length_b   1.000
_cell.length_c   1.000
_cell.angle_alpha   90.00
_cell.angle_beta   90.00
_cell.angle_gamma   90.00
#
_symmetry.space_group_name_H-M   'P 1'
#
loop_
_entity.id
_entity.type
_entity.pdbx_description
1 polymer ?
#
loop_
_entity_poly.entity_id
_entity_poly.type
_entity_poly.pdbx_seq_one_letter_code
_entity_poly.pdbx_strand_id
1 'polypeptide(L)'
;LMLMVWGLFQKMVIADRVAILVDTVFDNYFMYGTVALAAGALGFALQIYCDFASYSAIAMGAARVMGFELMENFNTPYFAVSVRDFWRRWHISLS
;
A
#
# COMPACT_ATOMS: atom_id res chain seq x y z
N LEU A 1 17.13 7.70 6.45
CA LEU A 1 16.36 7.72 7.73
C LEU A 1 14.90 8.14 7.55
N MET A 2 14.58 9.33 7.03
CA MET A 2 13.18 9.77 6.84
C MET A 2 12.32 8.80 6.03
N LEU A 3 12.85 8.24 4.93
CA LEU A 3 12.13 7.23 4.12
C LEU A 3 11.75 5.98 4.92
N MET A 4 12.64 5.50 5.80
CA MET A 4 12.36 4.34 6.65
C MET A 4 11.29 4.68 7.70
N VAL A 5 11.37 5.86 8.33
CA VAL A 5 10.36 6.32 9.30
C VAL A 5 9.00 6.46 8.63
N TRP A 6 8.95 7.02 7.42
CA TRP A 6 7.73 7.14 6.65
C TRP A 6 7.13 5.77 6.29
N GLY A 7 7.95 4.85 5.78
CA GLY A 7 7.48 3.50 5.49
C GLY A 7 6.97 2.78 6.75
N LEU A 8 7.71 2.86 7.86
CA LEU A 8 7.27 2.32 9.15
C LEU A 8 5.92 2.89 9.61
N PHE A 9 5.69 4.19 9.43
CA PHE A 9 4.40 4.81 9.71
C PHE A 9 3.29 4.26 8.81
N GLN A 10 3.51 4.20 7.49
CA GLN A 10 2.54 3.66 6.54
C GLN A 10 2.19 2.19 6.86
N LYS A 11 3.19 1.39 7.23
CA LYS A 11 2.98 -0.02 7.61
C LYS A 11 2.17 -0.14 8.90
N MET A 12 2.71 0.38 10.00
CA MET A 12 2.19 0.09 11.35
C MET A 12 0.95 0.90 11.72
N VAL A 13 0.82 2.13 11.19
CA VAL A 13 -0.26 3.04 11.57
C VAL A 13 -1.42 3.00 10.57
N ILE A 14 -1.14 2.78 9.28
CA ILE A 14 -2.17 2.76 8.25
C ILE A 14 -2.49 1.33 7.84
N ALA A 15 -1.55 0.61 7.22
CA ALA A 15 -1.82 -0.70 6.63
C ALA A 15 -2.31 -1.71 7.67
N ASP A 16 -1.60 -1.84 8.80
CA ASP A 16 -1.96 -2.80 9.86
C ASP A 16 -3.27 -2.45 10.57
N ARG A 17 -3.65 -1.16 10.60
CA ARG A 17 -4.95 -0.73 11.19
C ARG A 17 -6.11 -0.98 10.26
N VAL A 18 -5.92 -0.74 8.96
CA VAL A 18 -6.92 -1.02 7.94
C VAL A 18 -7.11 -2.54 7.80
N ALA A 19 -6.04 -3.32 7.92
CA ALA A 19 -6.08 -4.79 7.90
C ALA A 19 -7.11 -5.36 8.89
N ILE A 20 -7.18 -4.82 10.12
CA ILE A 20 -8.16 -5.28 11.12
C ILE A 20 -9.59 -5.20 10.58
N LEU A 21 -9.96 -4.08 9.92
CA LEU A 21 -11.29 -3.90 9.34
C LEU A 21 -11.50 -4.83 8.14
N VAL A 22 -10.49 -4.95 7.27
CA VAL A 22 -10.54 -5.80 6.08
C VAL A 22 -10.72 -7.26 6.48
N ASP A 23 -9.89 -7.76 7.39
CA ASP A 23 -9.93 -9.14 7.88
C ASP A 23 -11.27 -9.40 8.57
N THR A 24 -11.75 -8.48 9.41
CA THR A 24 -13.08 -8.61 10.07
C THR A 24 -14.20 -8.80 9.05
N VAL A 25 -14.20 -8.02 7.95
CA VAL A 25 -15.23 -8.08 6.91
C VAL A 25 -15.08 -9.35 6.06
N PHE A 26 -13.87 -9.66 5.59
CA PHE A 26 -13.68 -10.76 4.64
C PHE A 26 -13.62 -12.14 5.30
N ASP A 27 -13.18 -12.28 6.55
CA ASP A 27 -13.24 -13.55 7.27
C ASP A 27 -14.69 -13.97 7.58
N ASN A 28 -15.59 -12.99 7.68
CA ASN A 28 -17.01 -13.21 8.00
C ASN A 28 -17.93 -12.64 6.90
N TYR A 29 -17.51 -12.69 5.64
CA TYR A 29 -18.19 -12.02 4.52
C TYR A 29 -19.69 -12.34 4.39
N PHE A 30 -20.09 -13.56 4.77
CA PHE A 30 -21.48 -14.03 4.75
C PHE A 30 -22.39 -13.33 5.79
N MET A 31 -21.81 -12.69 6.80
CA MET A 31 -22.52 -11.94 7.84
C MET A 31 -22.75 -10.46 7.48
N TYR A 32 -22.11 -9.98 6.41
CA TYR A 32 -22.09 -8.57 6.03
C TYR A 32 -22.88 -8.30 4.75
N GLY A 33 -23.63 -7.19 4.75
CA GLY A 33 -24.32 -6.70 3.56
C GLY A 33 -23.40 -5.99 2.57
N THR A 34 -23.92 -5.68 1.38
CA THR A 34 -23.17 -5.08 0.27
C THR A 34 -22.37 -3.83 0.64
N VAL A 35 -22.89 -2.96 1.51
CA VAL A 35 -22.20 -1.73 1.93
C VAL A 35 -20.93 -2.04 2.71
N ALA A 36 -20.99 -2.98 3.65
CA ALA A 36 -19.83 -3.38 4.44
C ALA A 36 -18.80 -4.13 3.57
N LEU A 37 -19.25 -4.96 2.63
CA LEU A 37 -18.36 -5.64 1.67
C LEU A 37 -17.66 -4.63 0.73
N ALA A 38 -18.36 -3.61 0.25
CA ALA A 38 -17.78 -2.55 -0.56
C ALA A 38 -16.76 -1.71 0.24
N ALA A 39 -17.08 -1.37 1.50
CA ALA A 39 -16.15 -0.70 2.39
C ALA A 39 -14.91 -1.56 2.68
N GLY A 40 -15.08 -2.87 2.88
CA GLY A 40 -13.98 -3.83 3.02
C GLY A 40 -13.10 -3.87 1.77
N ALA A 41 -13.68 -3.91 0.57
CA ALA A 41 -12.92 -3.90 -0.68
C ALA A 41 -12.12 -2.59 -0.88
N LEU A 42 -12.71 -1.43 -0.56
CA LEU A 42 -11.99 -0.15 -0.57
C LEU A 42 -10.89 -0.11 0.49
N GLY A 43 -11.16 -0.65 1.68
CA GLY A 43 -10.17 -0.83 2.73
C GLY A 43 -9.00 -1.70 2.27
N PHE A 44 -9.28 -2.82 1.60
CA PHE A 44 -8.25 -3.71 1.07
C PHE A 44 -7.39 -3.02 0.01
N ALA A 45 -7.98 -2.21 -0.87
CA ALA A 45 -7.22 -1.40 -1.82
C ALA A 45 -6.26 -0.43 -1.11
N LEU A 46 -6.71 0.24 -0.05
CA LEU A 46 -5.84 1.10 0.76
C LEU A 46 -4.74 0.30 1.48
N GLN A 47 -5.10 -0.83 2.09
CA GLN A 47 -4.19 -1.72 2.80
C GLN A 47 -3.06 -2.18 1.88
N ILE A 48 -3.39 -2.78 0.73
CA ILE A 48 -2.38 -3.33 -0.18
C ILE A 48 -1.45 -2.22 -0.69
N TYR A 49 -1.98 -1.04 -1.01
CA TYR A 49 -1.14 0.10 -1.40
C TYR A 49 -0.17 0.54 -0.30
N CYS A 50 -0.69 0.78 0.90
CA CYS A 50 0.16 1.23 2.02
C CYS A 50 1.18 0.17 2.42
N ASP A 51 0.82 -1.11 2.37
CA ASP A 51 1.72 -2.21 2.71
C ASP A 51 2.91 -2.28 1.73
N PHE A 52 2.64 -2.36 0.43
CA PHE A 52 3.73 -2.42 -0.57
C PHE A 52 4.54 -1.13 -0.67
N ALA A 53 3.89 0.03 -0.58
CA ALA A 53 4.58 1.32 -0.60
C ALA A 53 5.50 1.47 0.63
N SER A 54 5.08 0.98 1.80
CA SER A 54 5.87 1.03 3.02
C SER A 54 7.17 0.23 2.92
N TYR A 55 7.10 -1.01 2.45
CA TYR A 55 8.29 -1.84 2.25
C TYR A 55 9.25 -1.22 1.26
N SER A 56 8.72 -0.65 0.17
CA SER A 56 9.54 0.03 -0.84
C SER A 56 10.25 1.25 -0.25
N ALA A 57 9.55 2.06 0.58
CA ALA A 57 10.15 3.22 1.24
C ALA A 57 11.23 2.81 2.26
N ILE A 58 11.00 1.75 3.03
CA ILE A 58 11.98 1.19 3.97
C ILE A 58 13.22 0.69 3.20
N ALA A 59 13.02 -0.07 2.12
CA ALA A 59 14.09 -0.60 1.29
C ALA A 59 14.94 0.52 0.67
N MET A 60 14.30 1.53 0.05
CA MET A 60 15.00 2.71 -0.47
C MET A 60 15.77 3.45 0.62
N GLY A 61 15.17 3.62 1.81
CA GLY A 61 15.80 4.28 2.93
C GLY A 61 17.00 3.54 3.51
N ALA A 62 16.95 2.21 3.54
CA ALA A 62 18.06 1.35 3.96
C ALA A 62 19.18 1.32 2.90
N ALA A 63 18.83 1.19 1.62
CA ALA A 63 19.78 1.24 0.51
C ALA A 63 20.58 2.54 0.50
N ARG A 64 19.92 3.70 0.71
CA ARG A 64 20.61 5.00 0.82
C ARG A 64 21.61 5.07 1.97
N VAL A 65 21.34 4.40 3.10
CA VAL A 65 22.30 4.31 4.21
C VAL A 65 23.52 3.46 3.83
N MET A 66 23.32 2.45 2.99
CA MET A 66 24.38 1.59 2.47
C MET A 66 25.12 2.18 1.25
N GLY A 67 24.72 3.36 0.76
CA GLY A 67 25.34 4.02 -0.40
C GLY A 67 24.77 3.59 -1.76
N PHE A 68 23.62 2.92 -1.78
CA PHE A 68 22.93 2.52 -3.02
C PHE A 68 21.67 3.38 -3.26
N GLU A 69 21.40 3.67 -4.53
CA GLU A 69 20.14 4.29 -4.96
C GLU A 69 19.23 3.23 -5.58
N LEU A 70 18.03 3.09 -5.02
CA LEU A 70 16.97 2.24 -5.56
C LEU A 70 15.91 3.11 -6.26
N MET A 71 15.32 2.55 -7.31
CA MET A 71 14.17 3.11 -8.02
C MET A 71 12.94 3.20 -7.09
N GLU A 72 12.12 4.24 -7.29
CA GLU A 72 10.81 4.34 -6.65
C GLU A 72 9.81 3.36 -7.26
N ASN A 73 9.13 2.59 -6.42
CA ASN A 73 8.12 1.63 -6.88
C ASN A 73 6.71 2.20 -7.02
N PHE A 74 6.40 3.33 -6.39
CA PHE A 74 5.05 3.87 -6.33
C PHE A 74 5.03 5.37 -6.57
N ASN A 75 4.25 5.82 -7.55
CA ASN A 75 4.05 7.23 -7.86
C ASN A 75 2.56 7.57 -7.93
N THR A 76 1.93 7.79 -6.77
CA THR A 76 0.51 8.21 -6.66
C THR A 76 -0.45 7.44 -7.60
N PRO A 77 -0.49 6.09 -7.55
CA PRO A 77 -1.20 5.28 -8.54
C PRO A 77 -2.70 5.54 -8.60
N TYR A 78 -3.34 5.88 -7.48
CA TYR A 78 -4.77 6.21 -7.44
C TYR A 78 -5.13 7.57 -8.08
N PHE A 79 -4.15 8.38 -8.46
CA PHE A 79 -4.34 9.59 -9.25
C PHE A 79 -4.20 9.34 -10.76
N ALA A 80 -4.08 8.08 -11.17
CA ALA A 80 -3.98 7.71 -12.58
C ALA A 80 -5.27 8.04 -13.34
N VAL A 81 -5.11 8.55 -14.57
CA VAL A 81 -6.25 8.90 -15.45
C VAL A 81 -6.71 7.74 -16.34
N SER A 82 -6.00 6.61 -16.30
CA SER A 82 -6.35 5.38 -17.02
C SER A 82 -5.73 4.16 -16.35
N VAL A 83 -6.24 2.96 -16.65
CA VAL A 83 -5.67 1.70 -16.14
C VAL A 83 -4.21 1.53 -16.56
N ARG A 84 -3.85 1.96 -17.78
CA ARG A 84 -2.46 1.94 -18.24
C ARG A 84 -1.58 2.88 -17.42
N ASP A 85 -2.06 4.07 -17.09
CA ASP A 85 -1.34 5.02 -16.23
C ASP A 85 -1.21 4.50 -14.79
N PHE A 86 -2.21 3.77 -14.28
CA PHE A 86 -2.15 3.12 -12.97
C PHE A 86 -0.97 2.15 -12.89
N TRP A 87 -0.83 1.24 -13.85
CA TRP A 87 0.27 0.27 -13.86
C TRP A 87 1.65 0.91 -14.05
N ARG A 88 1.74 2.03 -14.77
CA ARG A 88 3.00 2.81 -14.86
C ARG A 88 3.41 3.49 -13.56
N ARG A 89 2.50 3.59 -12.59
CA ARG A 89 2.69 4.21 -11.28
C ARG A 89 2.71 3.21 -10.14
N TRP A 90 2.33 1.98 -10.40
CA TRP A 90 2.19 0.90 -9.42
C TRP A 90 3.28 -0.15 -9.66
N HIS A 91 4.14 -0.35 -8.66
CA HIS A 91 5.21 -1.34 -8.71
C HIS A 91 6.17 -1.16 -9.92
N ILE A 92 6.66 0.07 -10.10
CA ILE A 92 7.41 0.54 -11.28
C ILE A 92 8.64 -0.33 -11.60
N SER A 93 9.35 -0.88 -10.61
CA SER A 93 10.53 -1.71 -10.89
C SER A 93 10.20 -3.08 -11.51
N LEU A 94 8.92 -3.48 -11.52
CA LEU A 94 8.44 -4.75 -12.09
C LEU A 94 7.61 -4.53 -13.36
N SER A 95 6.99 -3.36 -13.52
CA SER A 95 6.18 -3.00 -14.69
C SER A 95 7.04 -2.71 -15.91
#